data_AF-A0A960SW54-F1
#
_entry.id   AF-A0A960SW54-F1
#
_cell.length_a   1.000
_cell.length_b   1.000
_cell.length_c   1.000
_cell.angle_alpha   90.00
_cell.angle_beta   90.00
_cell.angle_gamma   90.00
#
_symmetry.space_group_name_H-M   'P 1'
#
loop_
_entity.id
_entity.type
_entity.pdbx_description
1 polymer ?
#
loop_
_entity_poly.entity_id
_entity_poly.type
_entity_poly.pdbx_seq_one_letter_code
_entity_poly.pdbx_strand_id
1 'polypeptide(L)' 'PRKVLCTTMGAATDLENEDLRRLVVNGVFWALELDVPAKAAVAPVGPFLALPYGFNTFRKNIRPEEHTK' A
#
# COMPACT_ATOMS: atom_id res chain seq x y z
N PRO A 1 11.57 -20.03 9.58
CA PRO A 1 10.82 -19.25 10.61
C PRO A 1 9.71 -18.46 9.90
N ARG A 2 8.53 -18.31 10.49
CA ARG A 2 7.45 -17.51 9.87
C ARG A 2 7.58 -16.06 10.33
N LYS A 3 7.79 -15.14 9.39
CA LYS A 3 7.83 -13.69 9.62
C LYS A 3 6.42 -13.13 9.39
N VAL A 4 5.88 -12.42 10.38
CA VAL A 4 4.53 -11.84 10.33
C VAL A 4 4.60 -10.37 10.72
N LEU A 5 4.07 -9.50 9.86
CA LEU A 5 3.83 -8.09 10.16
C LEU A 5 2.33 -7.88 10.36
N CYS A 6 1.96 -7.26 11.47
CA CYS A 6 0.58 -6.89 11.78
C CYS A 6 0.51 -5.38 12.01
N THR A 7 -0.50 -4.72 11.45
CA THR A 7 -0.77 -3.29 11.61
C THR A 7 -2.27 -3.07 11.74
N THR A 8 -2.68 -2.02 12.45
CA THR A 8 -4.09 -1.59 12.55
C THR A 8 -4.51 -0.68 11.39
N MET A 9 -3.61 -0.39 10.43
CA MET A 9 -3.96 0.29 9.19
C MET A 9 -5.07 -0.47 8.46
N GLY A 10 -6.02 0.28 7.92
CA GLY A 10 -7.21 -0.28 7.26
C GLY A 10 -8.05 0.75 6.52
N ALA A 11 -7.68 2.02 6.58
CA ALA A 11 -8.32 3.10 5.85
C ALA A 11 -7.67 3.28 4.48
N ALA A 12 -8.45 3.68 3.47
CA ALA A 12 -7.87 4.11 2.20
C ALA A 12 -6.93 5.33 2.39
N THR A 13 -7.24 6.22 3.33
CA THR A 13 -6.44 7.42 3.65
C THR A 13 -5.07 7.07 4.23
N ASP A 14 -4.89 5.89 4.82
CA ASP A 14 -3.59 5.47 5.35
C ASP A 14 -2.53 5.41 4.22
N LEU A 15 -2.96 5.10 3.00
CA LEU A 15 -2.09 5.04 1.83
C LEU A 15 -1.78 6.42 1.22
N GLU A 16 -2.39 7.50 1.69
CA GLU A 16 -1.97 8.86 1.29
C GLU A 16 -0.63 9.22 1.95
N ASN A 17 -0.39 8.74 3.17
CA ASN A 17 0.86 8.94 3.88
C ASN A 17 1.99 8.09 3.26
N GLU A 18 3.10 8.73 2.87
CA GLU A 18 4.26 8.07 2.26
C GLU A 18 4.93 7.05 3.19
N ASP A 19 5.02 7.36 4.48
CA ASP A 19 5.70 6.50 5.45
C ASP A 19 4.88 5.25 5.78
N LEU A 20 3.55 5.35 5.76
CA LEU A 20 2.67 4.19 5.91
C LEU A 20 2.74 3.28 4.68
N ARG A 21 2.84 3.84 3.47
CA ARG A 21 3.16 3.04 2.27
C ARG A 21 4.52 2.34 2.40
N ARG A 22 5.52 3.05 2.93
CA ARG A 22 6.87 2.50 3.17
C ARG A 22 6.85 1.36 4.19
N LEU A 23 6.04 1.46 5.25
CA LEU A 23 5.88 0.38 6.23
C LEU A 23 5.44 -0.92 5.56
N VAL A 24 4.43 -0.86 4.69
CA VAL A 24 3.91 -2.05 3.98
C VAL A 24 4.98 -2.61 3.03
N VAL A 25 5.60 -1.77 2.21
CA VAL A 25 6.63 -2.21 1.24
C VAL A 25 7.83 -2.83 1.96
N ASN A 26 8.38 -2.15 2.97
CA ASN A 26 9.50 -2.68 3.75
C ASN A 26 9.13 -3.97 4.49
N GLY A 27 7.88 -4.10 4.95
CA GLY A 27 7.35 -5.32 5.55
C GLY A 27 7.42 -6.53 4.61
N VAL A 28 7.12 -6.34 3.32
CA VAL A 28 7.25 -7.38 2.29
C VAL A 28 8.71 -7.78 2.09
N PHE A 29 9.61 -6.81 1.94
CA PHE A 29 11.05 -7.09 1.80
C PHE A 29 11.58 -7.89 3.01
N TRP A 30 11.22 -7.45 4.22
CA TRP A 30 11.61 -8.13 5.45
C TRP A 30 11.07 -9.57 5.53
N ALA A 31 9.80 -9.77 5.17
CA ALA A 31 9.14 -11.08 5.19
C ALA A 31 9.74 -12.06 4.18
N LEU A 32 10.22 -11.55 3.03
CA LEU A 32 10.88 -12.31 1.97
C LEU A 32 12.40 -12.44 2.16
N GLU A 33 12.95 -11.94 3.27
CA GLU A 33 14.40 -11.98 3.56
C GLU A 33 15.25 -11.25 2.52
N LEU A 34 14.69 -10.20 1.92
CA LEU A 34 15.38 -9.29 1.01
C LEU A 34 16.01 -8.12 1.79
N ASP A 35 17.00 -7.46 1.17
CA ASP A 35 17.58 -6.23 1.72
C ASP A 35 16.54 -5.12 1.77
N VAL A 36 16.28 -4.59 2.96
CA VAL A 36 15.25 -3.56 3.17
C VAL A 36 15.86 -2.18 2.92
N PRO A 37 15.44 -1.45 1.87
CA PRO A 37 16.01 -0.15 1.57
C PRO A 37 15.69 0.87 2.67
N ALA A 38 16.65 1.73 3.00
CA ALA A 38 16.43 2.84 3.94
C ALA A 38 15.28 3.77 3.51
N LYS A 39 15.08 3.92 2.19
CA LYS A 39 14.01 4.73 1.60
C LYS A 39 13.45 4.06 0.34
N ALA A 40 12.68 2.98 0.50
CA ALA A 40 12.05 2.29 -0.63
C ALA A 40 11.18 3.23 -1.49
N ALA A 41 11.22 3.11 -2.81
CA ALA A 41 10.34 3.90 -3.67
C ALA A 41 8.88 3.43 -3.50
N VAL A 42 8.02 4.30 -2.96
CA VAL A 42 6.63 3.98 -2.63
C VAL A 42 5.61 4.97 -3.19
N ALA A 43 6.04 5.77 -4.18
CA ALA A 43 5.14 6.64 -4.92
C ALA A 43 4.06 5.78 -5.61
N PRO A 44 2.78 6.21 -5.61
CA PRO A 44 1.76 5.47 -6.32
C PRO A 44 2.04 5.57 -7.83
N VAL A 45 1.70 4.53 -8.59
CA VAL A 45 1.96 4.47 -10.03
C VAL A 45 1.17 5.54 -10.81
N GLY A 46 0.03 5.97 -10.27
CA GLY A 46 -0.81 7.05 -10.79
C GLY A 46 -1.50 7.81 -9.65
N PRO A 47 -2.42 8.75 -9.94
CA PRO A 47 -3.10 9.52 -8.91
C PRO A 47 -3.85 8.62 -7.93
N PHE A 48 -3.48 8.70 -6.66
CA PHE A 48 -4.18 8.04 -5.56
C PHE A 48 -5.06 9.07 -4.84
N LEU A 49 -6.37 8.89 -4.95
CA LEU A 49 -7.38 9.70 -4.27
C LEU A 49 -8.16 8.77 -3.36
N ALA A 50 -7.91 8.87 -2.04
CA ALA A 50 -8.61 8.05 -1.07
C ALA A 50 -10.11 8.34 -1.10
N LEU A 51 -10.91 7.29 -0.96
CA LEU A 51 -12.36 7.43 -0.79
C LEU A 51 -12.68 7.43 0.72
N PRO A 52 -13.72 8.19 1.14
CA PRO A 52 -14.25 8.08 2.49
C PRO A 52 -14.71 6.64 2.80
N TYR A 53 -14.80 6.32 4.09
CA TYR A 53 -15.42 5.07 4.52
C TYR A 53 -16.85 4.97 3.99
N GLY A 54 -17.20 3.83 3.39
CA GLY A 54 -18.54 3.59 2.88
C GLY A 54 -18.76 2.15 2.48
N PHE A 55 -19.96 1.64 2.71
CA PHE A 55 -20.32 0.27 2.34
C PHE A 55 -20.56 0.15 0.84
N ASN A 56 -19.86 -0.78 0.18
CA ASN A 56 -20.01 -1.07 -1.26
C ASN A 56 -19.71 0.11 -2.20
N THR A 57 -18.84 1.04 -1.76
CA THR A 57 -18.47 2.28 -2.47
C THR A 57 -17.14 2.18 -3.23
N PHE A 58 -16.58 0.98 -3.38
CA PHE A 58 -15.33 0.79 -4.14
C PHE A 58 -15.51 1.15 -5.61
N ARG A 59 -14.42 1.58 -6.27
CA ARG A 59 -14.43 1.85 -7.71
C ARG A 59 -14.63 0.54 -8.47
N LYS A 60 -15.79 0.36 -9.08
CA LYS A 60 -16.13 -0.84 -9.85
C LYS A 60 -15.40 -0.82 -11.19
N ASN A 61 -15.07 -2.01 -11.69
CA ASN A 61 -14.47 -2.23 -13.01
C ASN A 61 -13.10 -1.55 -13.20
N ILE A 62 -12.31 -1.35 -12.14
CA ILE A 62 -10.93 -0.91 -12.27
C ILE A 62 -9.99 -2.09 -12.03
N ARG A 63 -9.12 -2.36 -13.01
CA ARG A 63 -8.03 -3.34 -12.91
C ARG A 63 -6.71 -2.66 -12.55
N PRO A 64 -5.75 -3.36 -11.91
CA PRO A 64 -4.43 -2.79 -11.60
C PRO A 64 -3.73 -2.17 -12.82
N GLU A 65 -3.85 -2.80 -13.99
CA GLU A 65 -3.31 -2.31 -15.27
C GLU A 65 -3.87 -0.94 -15.67
N GLU A 66 -5.10 -0.61 -15.27
CA GLU A 66 -5.77 0.64 -15.65
C GLU A 66 -5.26 1.85 -14.86
N HIS A 67 -4.38 1.64 -13.87
CA HIS A 67 -3.66 2.70 -13.16
C HIS A 67 -2.32 3.09 -13.80
N THR A 68 -1.91 2.44 -14.90
CA THR A 68 -0.60 2.66 -15.56
C THR A 68 -0.62 3.69 -16.70
N LYS A 69 -1.72 4.41 -16.91
CA LYS A 69 -1.85 5.45 -17.96
C LYS A 69 -1.78 6.86 -17.39
#